data_AF-A0A9D7MU93-F1
#
_entry.id   AF-A0A9D7MU93-F1
#
_cell.length_a   1.000
_cell.length_b   1.000
_cell.length_c   1.000
_cell.angle_alpha   90.00
_cell.angle_beta   90.00
_cell.angle_gamma   90.00
#
_symmetry.space_group_name_H-M   'P 1'
#
loop_
_entity.id
_entity.type
_entity.pdbx_description
1 polymer ?
#
loop_
_entity_poly.entity_id
_entity_poly.type
_entity_poly.pdbx_seq_one_letter_code
_entity_poly.pdbx_strand_id
1 'polypeptide(L)'
;MVKLVLLAAALLPSLAHVAWAQAPGGGACPLGAADIAKAIGTPVEEGKMVLEIPSADMVMRDCRYKAKNYSVMVKTTRYTKPADAQGAMKLQAGKLRPVPNDADAAVIQEGQGDMTSPAVHYVRNGVAVELRVLGVYYKDLRSKDADLRDMQTKLVAIKRIP
;
A
#
# COMPACT_ATOMS: atom_id res chain seq x y z
N MET A 1 59.17 -42.01 16.36
CA MET A 1 58.91 -40.76 15.62
C MET A 1 58.26 -41.09 14.29
N VAL A 2 56.94 -40.97 14.16
CA VAL A 2 56.25 -40.86 12.86
C VAL A 2 55.05 -39.93 13.08
N LYS A 3 55.13 -38.74 12.48
CA LYS A 3 54.04 -37.77 12.35
C LYS A 3 53.07 -38.32 11.30
N LEU A 4 51.77 -38.34 11.57
CA LEU A 4 50.78 -38.38 10.51
C LEU A 4 49.63 -37.41 10.80
N VAL A 5 49.34 -36.65 9.76
CA VAL A 5 48.63 -35.38 9.68
C VAL A 5 47.11 -35.62 9.74
N LEU A 6 46.41 -34.93 10.65
CA LEU A 6 44.95 -34.79 10.57
C LEU A 6 44.60 -33.84 9.40
N LEU A 7 43.98 -34.37 8.34
CA LEU A 7 43.21 -33.55 7.41
C LEU A 7 41.78 -33.42 7.95
N ALA A 8 41.46 -32.28 8.57
CA ALA A 8 40.10 -31.89 8.85
C ALA A 8 39.51 -31.20 7.61
N ALA A 9 38.74 -31.94 6.81
CA ALA A 9 37.94 -31.39 5.73
C ALA A 9 36.74 -30.64 6.34
N ALA A 10 36.86 -29.31 6.47
CA ALA A 10 35.77 -28.44 6.86
C ALA A 10 34.76 -28.33 5.70
N LEU A 11 33.71 -29.16 5.75
CA LEU A 11 32.49 -28.99 4.97
C LEU A 11 31.73 -27.76 5.50
N LEU A 12 31.95 -26.60 4.88
CA LEU A 12 31.13 -25.41 5.08
C LEU A 12 29.85 -25.57 4.25
N PRO A 13 28.65 -25.70 4.86
CA PRO A 13 27.41 -25.63 4.11
C PRO A 13 27.27 -24.21 3.60
N SER A 14 27.33 -24.06 2.28
CA SER A 14 26.99 -22.81 1.60
C SER A 14 25.52 -22.52 1.86
N LEU A 15 25.25 -21.65 2.84
CA LEU A 15 23.95 -21.04 3.05
C LEU A 15 23.65 -20.20 1.80
N ALA A 16 22.97 -20.80 0.83
CA ALA A 16 22.35 -20.08 -0.27
C ALA A 16 21.34 -19.13 0.37
N HIS A 17 21.70 -17.85 0.42
CA HIS A 17 20.79 -16.80 0.82
C HIS A 17 19.72 -16.76 -0.25
N VAL A 18 18.50 -17.19 0.10
CA VAL A 18 17.31 -16.98 -0.72
C VAL A 18 17.04 -15.48 -0.70
N ALA A 19 17.76 -14.76 -1.56
CA ALA A 19 17.44 -13.39 -1.87
C ALA A 19 16.13 -13.43 -2.67
N TRP A 20 14.99 -13.25 -1.99
CA TRP A 20 13.77 -12.79 -2.65
C TRP A 20 14.03 -11.38 -3.15
N ALA A 21 14.67 -11.29 -4.32
CA ALA A 21 14.69 -10.08 -5.11
C ALA A 21 13.23 -9.75 -5.44
N GLN A 22 12.65 -8.79 -4.75
CA GLN A 22 11.41 -8.18 -5.19
C GLN A 22 11.70 -7.53 -6.54
N ALA A 23 11.26 -8.17 -7.62
CA ALA A 23 11.36 -7.57 -8.94
C ALA A 23 10.68 -6.19 -8.86
N PRO A 24 11.35 -5.11 -9.29
CA PRO A 24 10.68 -3.82 -9.40
C PRO A 24 9.46 -4.02 -10.30
N GLY A 25 8.27 -3.74 -9.78
CA GLY A 25 7.02 -3.90 -10.52
C GLY A 25 7.11 -3.09 -11.81
N GLY A 26 7.12 -3.77 -12.96
CA GLY A 26 7.39 -3.16 -14.27
C GLY A 26 6.19 -2.44 -14.89
N GLY A 27 5.11 -2.21 -14.14
CA GLY A 27 3.90 -1.56 -14.63
C GLY A 27 3.85 -0.07 -14.34
N ALA A 28 3.18 0.68 -15.21
CA ALA A 28 2.82 2.07 -14.92
C ALA A 28 1.81 2.12 -13.76
N CYS A 29 1.91 3.16 -12.94
CA CYS A 29 0.94 3.39 -11.88
C CYS A 29 -0.40 3.90 -12.45
N PRO A 30 -1.54 3.55 -11.83
CA PRO A 30 -2.87 3.81 -12.39
C PRO A 30 -3.31 5.29 -12.34
N LEU A 31 -2.59 6.12 -11.57
CA LEU A 31 -2.82 7.57 -11.47
C LEU A 31 -1.54 8.31 -11.86
N GLY A 32 -1.66 9.50 -12.46
CA GLY A 32 -0.51 10.39 -12.64
C GLY A 32 -0.25 11.23 -11.38
N ALA A 33 0.96 11.79 -11.25
CA ALA A 33 1.27 12.73 -10.16
C ALA A 33 0.27 13.88 -10.06
N ALA A 34 -0.21 14.40 -11.19
CA ALA A 34 -1.15 15.52 -11.24
C ALA A 34 -2.51 15.19 -10.58
N ASP A 35 -3.02 13.96 -10.76
CA ASP A 35 -4.28 13.54 -10.16
C ASP A 35 -4.18 13.51 -8.62
N ILE A 36 -3.05 12.99 -8.11
CA ILE A 36 -2.77 12.97 -6.68
C ILE A 36 -2.54 14.39 -6.14
N ALA A 37 -1.68 15.18 -6.79
CA ALA A 37 -1.35 16.52 -6.33
C ALA A 37 -2.58 17.44 -6.27
N LYS A 38 -3.50 17.33 -7.25
CA LYS A 38 -4.74 18.09 -7.28
C LYS A 38 -5.64 17.80 -6.07
N ALA A 39 -5.76 16.53 -5.67
CA ALA A 39 -6.61 16.13 -4.55
C ALA A 39 -5.95 16.43 -3.20
N ILE A 40 -4.66 16.17 -3.07
CA ILE A 40 -3.92 16.32 -1.82
C ILE A 40 -3.56 17.79 -1.53
N GLY A 41 -3.40 18.61 -2.57
CA GLY A 41 -2.97 20.00 -2.46
C GLY A 41 -1.49 20.16 -2.18
N THR A 42 -0.68 19.15 -2.47
CA THR A 42 0.79 19.18 -2.34
C THR A 42 1.41 18.52 -3.58
N PRO A 43 2.49 19.09 -4.16
CA PRO A 43 3.22 18.43 -5.23
C PRO A 43 3.71 17.04 -4.80
N VAL A 44 3.59 16.07 -5.70
CA VAL A 44 4.13 14.71 -5.54
C VAL A 44 4.99 14.34 -6.74
N GLU A 45 5.94 13.45 -6.52
CA GLU A 45 6.69 12.77 -7.59
C GLU A 45 5.77 11.80 -8.36
N GLU A 46 6.18 11.47 -9.59
CA GLU A 46 5.50 10.45 -10.40
C GLU A 46 5.49 9.09 -9.70
N GLY A 47 4.37 8.38 -9.86
CA GLY A 47 4.13 7.13 -9.16
C GLY A 47 5.16 6.07 -9.54
N LYS A 48 5.72 5.40 -8.53
CA LYS A 48 6.58 4.23 -8.73
C LYS A 48 5.90 3.00 -8.17
N MET A 49 5.79 1.95 -8.98
CA MET A 49 5.34 0.65 -8.51
C MET A 49 6.45 0.03 -7.66
N VAL A 50 6.19 -0.09 -6.36
CA VAL A 50 7.16 -0.65 -5.41
C VAL A 50 6.91 -2.12 -5.14
N LEU A 51 5.72 -2.60 -5.47
CA LEU A 51 5.33 -3.98 -5.24
C LEU A 51 4.40 -4.46 -6.34
N GLU A 52 4.68 -5.64 -6.87
CA GLU A 52 3.73 -6.46 -7.58
C GLU A 52 3.86 -7.89 -7.04
N ILE A 53 2.80 -8.41 -6.45
CA ILE A 53 2.74 -9.80 -5.96
C ILE A 53 1.63 -10.52 -6.74
N PRO A 54 1.99 -11.33 -7.73
CA PRO A 54 1.07 -12.33 -8.26
C PRO A 54 0.93 -13.47 -7.26
N SER A 55 -0.30 -13.95 -7.10
CA SER A 55 -0.69 -15.15 -6.36
C SER A 55 -1.71 -15.93 -7.19
N ALA A 56 -2.01 -17.17 -6.81
CA ALA A 56 -2.90 -18.06 -7.56
C ALA A 56 -4.27 -17.40 -7.88
N ASP A 57 -4.82 -16.63 -6.93
CA ASP A 57 -6.16 -16.06 -7.04
C ASP A 57 -6.19 -14.52 -7.07
N MET A 58 -5.03 -13.85 -7.05
CA MET A 58 -4.98 -12.39 -7.09
C MET A 58 -3.65 -11.84 -7.57
N VAL A 59 -3.69 -10.62 -8.11
CA VAL A 59 -2.52 -9.78 -8.33
C VAL A 59 -2.65 -8.53 -7.48
N MET A 60 -1.72 -8.33 -6.56
CA MET A 60 -1.63 -7.13 -5.74
C MET A 60 -0.54 -6.22 -6.28
N ARG A 61 -0.83 -4.93 -6.41
CA ARG A 61 0.12 -3.88 -6.81
C ARG A 61 0.12 -2.75 -5.81
N ASP A 62 1.28 -2.20 -5.50
CA ASP A 62 1.44 -0.98 -4.70
C ASP A 62 2.23 0.07 -5.50
N CYS A 63 1.61 1.22 -5.69
CA CYS A 63 2.21 2.41 -6.25
C CYS A 63 2.39 3.50 -5.20
N ARG A 64 3.60 4.09 -5.14
CA ARG A 64 3.93 5.16 -4.19
C ARG A 64 4.15 6.47 -4.93
N TYR A 65 3.49 7.51 -4.45
CA TYR A 65 3.66 8.90 -4.89
C TYR A 65 4.26 9.69 -3.74
N LYS A 66 5.52 10.10 -3.89
CA LYS A 66 6.28 10.71 -2.81
C LYS A 66 5.99 12.21 -2.72
N ALA A 67 5.65 12.68 -1.54
CA ALA A 67 5.64 14.08 -1.15
C ALA A 67 6.83 14.37 -0.22
N LYS A 68 6.97 15.61 0.25
CA LYS A 68 8.08 16.02 1.12
C LYS A 68 8.20 15.18 2.40
N ASN A 69 7.11 14.99 3.13
CA ASN A 69 7.11 14.37 4.47
C ASN A 69 6.32 13.04 4.55
N TYR A 70 5.63 12.68 3.47
CA TYR A 70 4.77 11.50 3.40
C TYR A 70 4.74 10.97 1.97
N SER A 71 4.11 9.81 1.78
CA SER A 71 3.77 9.26 0.48
C SER A 71 2.29 8.92 0.43
N VAL A 72 1.69 9.05 -0.75
CA VAL A 72 0.39 8.44 -1.04
C VAL A 72 0.65 7.06 -1.62
N MET A 73 0.10 6.05 -0.96
CA MET A 73 0.03 4.66 -1.41
C MET A 73 -1.25 4.48 -2.20
N VAL A 74 -1.13 3.87 -3.38
CA VAL A 74 -2.25 3.39 -4.17
C VAL A 74 -2.05 1.89 -4.34
N LYS A 75 -2.77 1.11 -3.53
CA LYS A 75 -2.73 -0.34 -3.58
C LYS A 75 -3.96 -0.85 -4.32
N THR A 76 -3.75 -1.68 -5.32
CA THR A 76 -4.82 -2.36 -6.06
C THR A 76 -4.67 -3.86 -5.91
N THR A 77 -5.73 -4.55 -5.54
CA THR A 77 -5.77 -6.01 -5.50
C THR A 77 -6.85 -6.48 -6.45
N ARG A 78 -6.43 -7.07 -7.56
CA ARG A 78 -7.32 -7.70 -8.54
C ARG A 78 -7.43 -9.18 -8.21
N TYR A 79 -8.64 -9.63 -7.95
CA TYR A 79 -8.94 -11.04 -7.71
C TYR A 79 -9.32 -11.73 -9.02
N THR A 80 -8.98 -13.02 -9.15
CA THR A 80 -9.44 -13.86 -10.27
C THR A 80 -10.96 -13.95 -10.29
N LYS A 81 -11.61 -13.96 -9.12
CA LYS A 81 -13.06 -13.86 -8.96
C LYS A 81 -13.43 -12.47 -8.44
N PRO A 82 -14.05 -11.61 -9.25
CA PRO A 82 -14.42 -10.24 -8.85
C PRO A 82 -15.24 -10.12 -7.56
N ALA A 83 -16.07 -11.13 -7.24
CA ALA A 83 -16.88 -11.15 -6.02
C ALA A 83 -16.02 -11.17 -4.74
N ASP A 84 -14.80 -11.72 -4.80
CA ASP A 84 -13.92 -11.86 -3.63
C ASP A 84 -13.33 -10.51 -3.19
N ALA A 85 -13.28 -9.52 -4.10
CA ALA A 85 -12.83 -8.17 -3.79
C ALA A 85 -13.68 -7.49 -2.70
N GLN A 86 -15.00 -7.68 -2.75
CA GLN A 86 -15.92 -7.19 -1.73
C GLN A 86 -15.75 -7.93 -0.39
N GLY A 87 -15.45 -9.23 -0.45
CA GLY A 87 -15.15 -10.04 0.73
C GLY A 87 -13.91 -9.56 1.46
N ALA A 88 -12.86 -9.17 0.72
CA ALA A 88 -11.60 -8.69 1.29
C ALA A 88 -11.75 -7.41 2.12
N MET A 89 -12.68 -6.51 1.76
CA MET A 89 -12.96 -5.30 2.55
C MET A 89 -13.50 -5.62 3.95
N LYS A 90 -14.21 -6.75 4.13
CA LYS A 90 -14.76 -7.15 5.43
C LYS A 90 -13.70 -7.58 6.44
N LEU A 91 -12.52 -7.95 5.96
CA LEU A 91 -11.40 -8.43 6.78
C LEU A 91 -10.50 -7.28 7.27
N GLN A 92 -10.84 -6.04 6.93
CA GLN A 92 -10.05 -4.88 7.34
C GLN A 92 -10.20 -4.61 8.83
N ALA A 93 -9.07 -4.40 9.51
CA ALA A 93 -9.04 -4.07 10.92
C ALA A 93 -9.59 -2.65 11.19
N GLY A 94 -10.03 -2.40 12.42
CA GLY A 94 -10.60 -1.11 12.83
C GLY A 94 -12.07 -0.94 12.43
N LYS A 95 -12.56 0.29 12.49
CA LYS A 95 -13.91 0.69 12.09
C LYS A 95 -13.90 1.19 10.66
N LEU A 96 -14.91 0.82 9.88
CA LEU A 96 -15.10 1.32 8.52
C LEU A 96 -16.29 2.29 8.51
N ARG A 97 -16.02 3.57 8.25
CA ARG A 97 -17.06 4.59 8.12
C ARG A 97 -17.38 4.80 6.64
N PRO A 98 -18.63 4.63 6.19
CA PRO A 98 -18.97 4.87 4.80
C PRO A 98 -18.78 6.34 4.41
N VAL A 99 -18.34 6.56 3.16
CA VAL A 99 -18.39 7.86 2.50
C VAL A 99 -19.82 8.06 1.98
N PRO A 100 -20.54 9.10 2.42
CA PRO A 100 -21.92 9.31 2.00
C PRO A 100 -22.03 9.48 0.48
N ASN A 101 -23.03 8.81 -0.12
CA ASN A 101 -23.36 8.90 -1.54
C ASN A 101 -22.22 8.52 -2.51
N ASP A 102 -21.24 7.73 -2.07
CA ASP A 102 -20.17 7.27 -2.94
C ASP A 102 -20.61 6.10 -3.82
N ALA A 103 -20.41 6.22 -5.14
CA ALA A 103 -20.86 5.24 -6.12
C ALA A 103 -20.15 3.88 -6.01
N ASP A 104 -18.92 3.86 -5.49
CA ASP A 104 -18.13 2.64 -5.30
C ASP A 104 -18.20 2.15 -3.84
N ALA A 105 -19.16 2.67 -3.06
CA ALA A 105 -19.37 2.41 -1.65
C ALA A 105 -18.07 2.57 -0.82
N ALA A 106 -17.28 3.60 -1.15
CA ALA A 106 -16.02 3.84 -0.45
C ALA A 106 -16.21 3.96 1.06
N VAL A 107 -15.25 3.46 1.81
CA VAL A 107 -15.19 3.53 3.27
C VAL A 107 -13.87 4.15 3.73
N ILE A 108 -13.94 4.92 4.79
CA ILE A 108 -12.80 5.45 5.51
C ILE A 108 -12.47 4.50 6.64
N GLN A 109 -11.22 4.06 6.72
CA GLN A 109 -10.76 3.24 7.85
C GLN A 109 -10.41 4.13 9.04
N GLU A 110 -10.93 3.78 10.21
CA GLU A 110 -10.75 4.47 11.48
C GLU A 110 -10.29 3.48 12.56
N GLY A 111 -9.45 3.92 13.49
CA GLY A 111 -9.18 3.15 14.71
C GLY A 111 -8.54 1.77 14.50
N GLN A 112 -7.50 1.68 13.67
CA GLN A 112 -6.76 0.44 13.41
C GLN A 112 -5.71 0.13 14.52
N GLY A 113 -5.97 0.51 15.78
CA GLY A 113 -5.05 0.27 16.91
C GLY A 113 -3.68 0.98 16.83
N ASP A 114 -3.30 1.52 15.67
CA ASP A 114 -1.99 2.10 15.35
C ASP A 114 -2.05 3.57 14.86
N MET A 115 -3.24 4.19 14.94
CA MET A 115 -3.47 5.64 15.03
C MET A 115 -2.64 6.58 14.12
N THR A 116 -2.17 6.19 12.92
CA THR A 116 -1.18 7.03 12.21
C THR A 116 -1.27 7.10 10.69
N SER A 117 -2.24 6.52 10.00
CA SER A 117 -2.30 6.65 8.53
C SER A 117 -3.72 6.78 7.98
N PRO A 118 -4.10 7.96 7.46
CA PRO A 118 -5.34 8.19 6.72
C PRO A 118 -5.49 7.15 5.61
N ALA A 119 -6.64 6.45 5.57
CA ALA A 119 -6.90 5.43 4.56
C ALA A 119 -8.36 5.44 4.08
N VAL A 120 -8.54 5.23 2.78
CA VAL A 120 -9.82 5.07 2.08
C VAL A 120 -9.77 3.78 1.27
N HIS A 121 -10.84 3.00 1.34
CA HIS A 121 -10.99 1.74 0.64
C HIS A 121 -12.26 1.74 -0.20
N TYR A 122 -12.22 1.12 -1.37
CA TYR A 122 -13.39 0.91 -2.21
C TYR A 122 -13.16 -0.27 -3.15
N VAL A 123 -14.21 -0.74 -3.80
CA VAL A 123 -14.12 -1.76 -4.84
C VAL A 123 -14.76 -1.22 -6.11
N ARG A 124 -14.01 -1.24 -7.21
CA ARG A 124 -14.50 -0.84 -8.53
C ARG A 124 -14.13 -1.93 -9.54
N ASN A 125 -15.11 -2.37 -10.33
CA ASN A 125 -14.93 -3.36 -11.40
C ASN A 125 -14.16 -4.63 -10.97
N GLY A 126 -14.43 -5.13 -9.75
CA GLY A 126 -13.79 -6.35 -9.24
C GLY A 126 -12.37 -6.17 -8.70
N VAL A 127 -11.91 -4.94 -8.52
CA VAL A 127 -10.62 -4.62 -7.93
C VAL A 127 -10.83 -3.88 -6.63
N ALA A 128 -10.20 -4.39 -5.57
CA ALA A 128 -10.14 -3.70 -4.28
C ALA A 128 -9.03 -2.65 -4.33
N VAL A 129 -9.36 -1.42 -3.97
CA VAL A 129 -8.42 -0.29 -3.97
C VAL A 129 -8.29 0.25 -2.57
N GLU A 130 -7.05 0.45 -2.13
CA GLU A 130 -6.70 1.16 -0.91
C GLU A 130 -5.86 2.38 -1.27
N LEU A 131 -6.32 3.55 -0.84
CA LEU A 131 -5.58 4.80 -0.85
C LEU A 131 -5.14 5.08 0.59
N ARG A 132 -3.84 5.22 0.84
CA ARG A 132 -3.32 5.50 2.19
C ARG A 132 -2.21 6.53 2.18
N VAL A 133 -2.19 7.41 3.17
CA VAL A 133 -1.03 8.28 3.43
C VAL A 133 -0.09 7.57 4.40
N LEU A 134 1.17 7.34 3.99
CA LEU A 134 2.23 6.84 4.87
C LEU A 134 3.27 7.91 5.16
N GLY A 135 3.70 8.02 6.41
CA GLY A 135 4.65 9.03 6.87
C GLY A 135 3.96 10.14 7.67
N VAL A 136 4.61 11.30 7.77
CA VAL A 136 4.14 12.40 8.61
C VAL A 136 3.38 13.42 7.77
N TYR A 137 2.06 13.45 7.94
CA TYR A 137 1.15 14.37 7.23
C TYR A 137 0.63 15.50 8.10
N TYR A 138 0.83 15.41 9.43
CA TYR A 138 0.42 16.43 10.39
C TYR A 138 1.63 17.26 10.83
N LYS A 139 1.36 18.50 11.24
CA LYS A 139 2.43 19.43 11.67
C LYS A 139 2.91 19.14 13.09
N ASP A 140 1.97 18.83 13.98
CA ASP A 140 2.24 18.51 15.39
C ASP A 140 1.16 17.58 15.97
N LEU A 141 1.38 17.10 17.20
CA LEU A 141 0.46 16.15 17.83
C LEU A 141 -0.91 16.76 18.18
N ARG A 142 -1.01 18.09 18.30
CA ARG A 142 -2.27 18.78 18.63
C ARG A 142 -3.17 18.89 17.40
N SER A 143 -2.59 19.04 16.22
CA SER A 143 -3.33 19.09 14.94
C SER A 143 -3.63 17.71 14.36
N LYS A 144 -3.01 16.64 14.89
CA LYS A 144 -3.03 15.28 14.34
C LYS A 144 -4.42 14.79 13.91
N ASP A 145 -5.43 14.91 14.77
CA ASP A 145 -6.76 14.39 14.45
C ASP A 145 -7.44 15.21 13.35
N ALA A 146 -7.30 16.53 13.39
CA ALA A 146 -7.82 17.42 12.34
C ALA A 146 -7.13 17.16 11.00
N ASP A 147 -5.80 17.06 11.00
CA ASP A 147 -4.99 16.74 9.82
C ASP A 147 -5.31 15.34 9.27
N LEU A 148 -5.65 14.38 10.14
CA LEU A 148 -6.08 13.05 9.74
C LEU A 148 -7.42 13.11 9.00
N ARG A 149 -8.40 13.88 9.51
CA ARG A 149 -9.71 14.06 8.85
C ARG A 149 -9.59 14.83 7.54
N ASP A 150 -8.74 15.85 7.49
CA ASP A 150 -8.43 16.58 6.27
C ASP A 150 -7.82 15.66 5.21
N MET A 151 -6.81 14.87 5.58
CA MET A 151 -6.20 13.91 4.65
C MET A 151 -7.17 12.81 4.21
N GLN A 152 -8.04 12.29 5.08
CA GLN A 152 -9.09 11.36 4.68
C GLN A 152 -10.02 11.98 3.63
N THR A 153 -10.41 13.24 3.82
CA THR A 153 -11.24 13.99 2.87
C THR A 153 -10.54 14.16 1.52
N LYS A 154 -9.25 14.51 1.54
CA LYS A 154 -8.42 14.63 0.34
C LYS A 154 -8.25 13.31 -0.40
N LEU A 155 -8.07 12.20 0.32
CA LEU A 155 -8.00 10.87 -0.28
C LEU A 155 -9.31 10.48 -0.98
N VAL A 156 -10.47 10.83 -0.40
CA VAL A 156 -11.78 10.60 -1.03
C VAL A 156 -11.91 11.38 -2.37
N ALA A 157 -11.29 12.55 -2.47
CA ALA A 157 -11.33 13.38 -3.67
C ALA A 157 -10.39 12.89 -4.81
N ILE A 158 -9.53 11.90 -4.55
CA ILE A 158 -8.70 11.29 -5.60
C ILE A 158 -9.60 10.58 -6.61
N LYS A 159 -9.29 10.76 -7.89
CA LYS A 159 -9.96 10.09 -9.00
C LYS A 159 -10.01 8.57 -8.77
N ARG A 160 -11.19 7.98 -8.94
CA ARG A 160 -11.42 6.53 -8.81
C ARG A 160 -10.70 5.76 -9.93
N ILE A 161 -10.06 4.65 -9.57
CA ILE A 161 -9.40 3.71 -10.48
C ILE A 161 -10.02 2.30 -10.35
N PRO A 162 -9.98 1.48 -11.41
CA PRO A 162 -10.23 0.04 -11.32
C PRO A 162 -8.98 -0.73 -10.86
#